data_AF-A0A3D1BZN0-F1
#
_entry.id   AF-A0A3D1BZN0-F1
#
_cell.length_a   1.000
_cell.length_b   1.000
_cell.length_c   1.000
_cell.angle_alpha   90.00
_cell.angle_beta   90.00
_cell.angle_gamma   90.00
#
_symmetry.space_group_name_H-M   'P 1'
#
loop_
_entity.id
_entity.type
_entity.pdbx_description
1 polymer ?
#
loop_
_entity_poly.entity_id
_entity_poly.type
_entity_poly.pdbx_seq_one_letter_code
_entity_poly.pdbx_strand_id
1 'polypeptide(L)'
;MRILRLILGDQLNQSHSWFNKQDDDILYVLMEIKQETNYVLHHAQKIIAIFAAMRNFKEDLLKKNHHVIYLKISDPSNQQSFKSNLKSIISKHHIQKFEYQEPDEFRLDQDLRDFCKSIHIPHECVSSEHFFTERNEVDNLFKDKKQWLMETFYRHMRKKHHILMSDQGEPMGSKWNFDHDNRKPWKGEPKTLNDHRHVHDHSEIWNEIIESKVKSFGHDHAHEFSWPLNRKEALKQLTYFIKHVLIHFGDYQDAMHKDETRMFHSLISFALNTKMLSPREVVLSVQKSYLNQHIPIHTAEGFIRQIIGWREYIRGYYWAHMPALQDENYFN
;
A
#
# COMPACT_ATOMS: atom_id res chain seq x y z
N MET A 1 24.59 17.02 10.48
CA MET A 1 23.65 16.76 11.60
C MET A 1 23.08 15.37 11.39
N ARG A 2 23.32 14.41 12.27
CA ARG A 2 22.95 13.01 11.99
C ARG A 2 21.46 12.76 12.14
N ILE A 3 20.79 12.28 11.09
CA ILE A 3 19.34 12.07 11.01
C ILE A 3 19.04 10.57 10.95
N LEU A 4 18.10 10.09 11.77
CA LEU A 4 17.55 8.74 11.67
C LEU A 4 16.17 8.79 11.00
N ARG A 5 16.00 8.08 9.88
CA ARG A 5 14.74 7.94 9.15
C ARG A 5 14.16 6.55 9.32
N LEU A 6 13.02 6.43 9.99
CA LEU A 6 12.26 5.18 10.06
C LEU A 6 11.48 4.94 8.77
N ILE A 7 11.58 3.73 8.22
CA ILE A 7 10.75 3.24 7.12
C ILE A 7 9.98 2.02 7.62
N LEU A 8 8.65 2.08 7.53
CA LEU A 8 7.75 1.00 7.91
C LEU A 8 7.62 -0.06 6.80
N GLY A 9 7.13 -1.25 7.15
CA GLY A 9 7.03 -2.38 6.22
C GLY A 9 6.07 -2.17 5.04
N ASP A 10 5.18 -1.17 5.14
CA ASP A 10 4.25 -0.75 4.10
C ASP A 10 4.72 0.53 3.38
N GLN A 11 5.92 1.04 3.67
CA GLN A 11 6.46 2.31 3.14
C GLN A 11 7.58 2.12 2.10
N LEU A 12 7.48 1.07 1.27
CA LEU A 12 8.53 0.65 0.33
C LEU A 12 8.48 1.45 -0.99
N ASN A 13 8.29 2.76 -0.88
CA ASN A 13 8.17 3.71 -1.99
C ASN A 13 9.57 4.16 -2.47
N GLN A 14 10.08 3.54 -3.53
CA GLN A 14 11.39 3.90 -4.10
C GLN A 14 11.44 5.31 -4.71
N SER A 15 10.28 5.95 -4.93
CA SER A 15 10.15 7.29 -5.51
C SER A 15 9.92 8.37 -4.46
N HIS A 16 9.91 8.03 -3.17
CA HIS A 16 9.79 9.01 -2.10
C HIS A 16 10.96 9.99 -2.11
N SER A 17 10.69 11.26 -1.86
CA SER A 17 11.65 12.36 -1.93
C SER A 17 12.89 12.18 -1.06
N TRP A 18 12.75 11.44 0.05
CA TRP A 18 13.88 11.04 0.90
C TRP A 18 15.01 10.35 0.16
N PHE A 19 14.76 9.68 -0.96
CA PHE A 19 15.75 8.91 -1.71
C PHE A 19 16.31 9.65 -2.93
N ASN A 20 15.91 10.92 -3.14
CA ASN A 20 16.35 11.71 -4.30
C ASN A 20 17.82 12.16 -4.21
N LYS A 21 18.38 12.22 -3.01
CA LYS A 21 19.76 12.64 -2.76
C LYS A 21 20.43 11.72 -1.77
N GLN A 22 21.72 11.46 -2.00
CA GLN A 22 22.59 10.80 -1.04
C GLN A 22 23.08 11.83 -0.04
N ASP A 23 23.14 11.42 1.23
CA ASP A 23 23.63 12.23 2.33
C ASP A 23 24.19 11.30 3.41
N ASP A 24 25.48 11.46 3.72
CA ASP A 24 26.19 10.61 4.68
C ASP A 24 25.73 10.82 6.13
N ASP A 25 25.07 11.95 6.42
CA ASP A 25 24.48 12.21 7.72
C ASP A 25 23.14 11.49 7.94
N ILE A 26 22.56 10.86 6.90
CA ILE A 26 21.25 10.22 6.96
C ILE A 26 21.38 8.72 7.10
N LEU A 27 20.77 8.18 8.16
CA LEU A 27 20.68 6.76 8.44
C LEU A 27 19.22 6.31 8.33
N TYR A 28 18.93 5.38 7.43
CA TYR A 28 17.62 4.76 7.33
C TYR A 28 17.55 3.54 8.24
N VAL A 29 16.38 3.28 8.83
CA VAL A 29 16.16 2.08 9.63
C VAL A 29 14.88 1.35 9.22
N LEU A 30 15.00 0.05 9.04
CA LEU A 30 13.90 -0.90 8.90
C LEU A 30 14.04 -1.98 9.96
N MET A 31 12.92 -2.47 10.48
CA MET A 31 12.94 -3.54 11.49
C MET A 31 11.71 -4.45 11.40
N GLU A 32 11.96 -5.74 11.39
CA GLU A 32 10.96 -6.79 11.53
C GLU A 32 10.74 -7.02 13.03
N ILE A 33 9.54 -6.77 13.58
CA ILE A 33 9.34 -6.80 15.03
C ILE A 33 8.05 -7.51 15.43
N LYS A 34 8.08 -8.24 16.55
CA LYS A 34 6.89 -8.93 17.09
C LYS A 34 5.72 -8.01 17.41
N GLN A 35 5.98 -6.77 17.82
CA GLN A 35 4.92 -5.77 18.04
C GLN A 35 3.99 -5.67 16.82
N GLU A 36 4.55 -5.68 15.61
CA GLU A 36 3.80 -5.52 14.35
C GLU A 36 3.37 -6.86 13.72
N THR A 37 3.82 -8.01 14.24
CA THR A 37 3.32 -9.32 13.78
C THR A 37 2.29 -9.94 14.72
N ASN A 38 2.13 -9.40 15.93
CA ASN A 38 1.33 -10.03 16.98
C ASN A 38 0.15 -9.17 17.48
N TYR A 39 -0.03 -7.93 16.97
CA TYR A 39 -1.18 -7.09 17.37
C TYR A 39 -2.52 -7.67 16.88
N VAL A 40 -2.48 -8.44 15.80
CA VAL A 40 -3.56 -9.35 15.36
C VAL A 40 -2.92 -10.65 14.83
N LEU A 41 -3.74 -11.69 14.63
CA LEU A 41 -3.27 -12.93 14.02
C LEU A 41 -3.19 -12.76 12.50
N HIS A 42 -2.00 -12.56 11.94
CA HIS A 42 -1.80 -12.40 10.51
C HIS A 42 -1.69 -13.74 9.76
N HIS A 43 -2.06 -13.73 8.47
CA HIS A 43 -1.83 -14.86 7.59
C HIS A 43 -0.32 -15.04 7.33
N ALA A 44 0.18 -16.27 7.29
CA ALA A 44 1.60 -16.58 7.11
C ALA A 44 2.20 -15.87 5.87
N GLN A 45 1.52 -15.97 4.72
CA GLN A 45 1.94 -15.26 3.50
C GLN A 45 2.04 -13.73 3.67
N LYS A 46 1.20 -13.07 4.47
CA LYS A 46 1.30 -11.61 4.66
C LYS A 46 2.62 -11.25 5.34
N ILE A 47 2.99 -12.00 6.38
CA ILE A 47 4.23 -11.77 7.14
C ILE A 47 5.43 -12.02 6.22
N ILE A 48 5.45 -13.15 5.51
CA ILE A 48 6.53 -13.49 4.56
C ILE A 48 6.66 -12.41 3.47
N ALA A 49 5.55 -11.98 2.87
CA ALA A 49 5.56 -10.98 1.79
C ALA A 49 6.16 -9.64 2.25
N ILE A 50 5.75 -9.15 3.43
CA ILE A 50 6.24 -7.88 3.97
C ILE A 50 7.73 -8.00 4.31
N PHE A 51 8.16 -9.06 4.99
CA PHE A 51 9.58 -9.23 5.36
C PHE A 51 10.47 -9.38 4.12
N ALA A 52 10.06 -10.20 3.15
CA ALA A 52 10.82 -10.36 1.91
C ALA A 52 10.92 -9.04 1.13
N ALA A 53 9.83 -8.28 1.05
CA ALA A 53 9.81 -6.97 0.43
C ALA A 53 10.68 -5.94 1.15
N MET A 54 10.65 -5.89 2.49
CA MET A 54 11.50 -5.02 3.31
C MET A 54 12.99 -5.34 3.12
N ARG A 55 13.36 -6.63 3.12
CA ARG A 55 14.73 -7.08 2.84
C ARG A 55 15.18 -6.65 1.45
N ASN A 56 14.33 -6.83 0.44
CA ASN A 56 14.63 -6.40 -0.92
C ASN A 56 14.81 -4.87 -1.01
N PHE A 57 13.91 -4.11 -0.37
CA PHE A 57 13.98 -2.65 -0.33
C PHE A 57 15.28 -2.13 0.32
N LYS A 58 15.71 -2.77 1.41
CA LYS A 58 17.00 -2.50 2.05
C LYS A 58 18.17 -2.72 1.08
N GLU A 59 18.18 -3.82 0.34
CA GLU A 59 19.21 -4.07 -0.67
C GLU A 59 19.20 -3.01 -1.79
N ASP A 60 18.03 -2.54 -2.21
CA ASP A 60 17.91 -1.48 -3.20
C ASP A 60 18.42 -0.11 -2.67
N LEU A 61 18.21 0.19 -1.39
CA LEU A 61 18.78 1.37 -0.75
C LEU A 61 20.31 1.29 -0.66
N LEU A 62 20.86 0.14 -0.27
CA LEU A 62 22.30 -0.08 -0.20
C LEU A 62 22.97 0.05 -1.57
N LYS A 63 22.38 -0.52 -2.64
CA LYS A 63 22.87 -0.36 -4.02
C LYS A 63 22.87 1.09 -4.50
N LYS A 64 22.00 1.93 -3.92
CA LYS A 64 21.97 3.38 -4.16
C LYS A 64 22.86 4.16 -3.19
N ASN A 65 23.75 3.49 -2.46
CA ASN A 65 24.69 4.07 -1.49
C ASN A 65 24.01 4.84 -0.34
N HIS A 66 22.80 4.45 0.06
CA HIS A 66 22.20 4.96 1.30
C HIS A 66 22.70 4.14 2.50
N HIS A 67 22.84 4.79 3.67
CA HIS A 67 23.18 4.11 4.91
C HIS A 67 21.94 3.49 5.55
N VAL A 68 21.94 2.18 5.78
CA VAL A 68 20.76 1.44 6.27
C VAL A 68 21.11 0.56 7.47
N ILE A 69 20.33 0.69 8.54
CA ILE A 69 20.21 -0.32 9.60
C ILE A 69 19.00 -1.20 9.29
N TYR A 70 19.21 -2.51 9.31
CA TYR A 70 18.13 -3.49 9.19
C TYR A 70 18.17 -4.42 10.40
N LEU A 71 17.04 -4.57 11.10
CA LEU A 71 16.89 -5.54 12.17
C LEU A 71 15.96 -6.66 11.70
N LYS A 72 16.49 -7.87 11.51
CA LYS A 72 15.67 -9.07 11.25
C LYS A 72 14.91 -9.48 12.51
N ILE A 73 13.82 -10.22 12.31
CA ILE A 73 12.98 -10.70 13.42
C ILE A 73 13.76 -11.57 14.42
N SER A 74 14.74 -12.32 13.91
CA SER A 74 15.59 -13.27 14.64
C SER A 74 16.88 -12.66 15.19
N ASP A 75 17.18 -11.39 14.89
CA ASP A 75 18.43 -10.76 15.35
C ASP A 75 18.46 -10.66 16.89
N PRO A 76 19.55 -11.09 17.56
CA PRO A 76 19.64 -11.02 19.03
C PRO A 76 19.56 -9.59 19.58
N SER A 77 19.98 -8.59 18.80
CA SER A 77 19.90 -7.18 19.18
C SER A 77 18.51 -6.57 18.97
N ASN A 78 17.59 -7.28 18.31
CA ASN A 78 16.25 -6.78 18.05
C ASN A 78 15.37 -6.89 19.29
N GLN A 79 15.03 -5.74 19.87
CA GLN A 79 14.21 -5.61 21.08
C GLN A 79 12.70 -5.69 20.81
N GLN A 80 12.32 -6.10 19.59
CA GLN A 80 10.97 -6.50 19.20
C GLN A 80 9.88 -5.42 19.34
N SER A 81 10.30 -4.15 19.45
CA SER A 81 9.42 -2.98 19.52
C SER A 81 10.10 -1.75 18.90
N PHE A 82 9.32 -0.87 18.25
CA PHE A 82 9.88 0.35 17.67
C PHE A 82 10.56 1.21 18.74
N LYS A 83 9.87 1.48 19.84
CA LYS A 83 10.35 2.35 20.93
C LYS A 83 11.73 1.91 21.45
N SER A 84 11.91 0.63 21.76
CA SER A 84 13.15 0.14 22.35
C SER A 84 14.29 0.16 21.33
N ASN A 85 14.06 -0.38 20.13
CA ASN A 85 15.06 -0.39 19.04
C ASN A 85 15.49 1.03 18.66
N LEU A 86 14.54 1.94 18.48
CA LEU A 86 14.85 3.33 18.11
C LEU A 86 15.64 4.05 19.21
N LYS A 87 15.31 3.86 20.50
CA LYS A 87 16.13 4.41 21.60
C LYS A 87 17.57 3.89 21.57
N SER A 88 17.74 2.58 21.36
CA SER A 88 19.05 1.95 21.28
C SER A 88 19.86 2.52 20.11
N ILE A 89 19.26 2.64 18.93
CA ILE A 89 19.90 3.16 17.72
C ILE A 89 20.24 4.65 17.88
N ILE A 90 19.33 5.46 18.39
CA ILE A 90 19.55 6.90 18.62
C ILE A 90 20.76 7.11 19.53
N SER A 91 20.85 6.37 20.63
CA SER A 91 21.97 6.45 21.56
C SER A 91 23.28 5.96 20.93
N LYS A 92 23.28 4.78 20.32
CA LYS A 92 24.47 4.15 19.73
C LYS A 92 25.08 4.95 18.59
N HIS A 93 24.25 5.61 17.78
CA HIS A 93 24.70 6.34 16.59
C HIS A 93 24.79 7.85 16.80
N HIS A 94 24.52 8.35 18.01
CA HIS A 94 24.49 9.78 18.33
C HIS A 94 23.57 10.58 17.39
N ILE A 95 22.36 10.07 17.17
CA ILE A 95 21.38 10.69 16.29
C ILE A 95 20.91 12.03 16.89
N GLN A 96 20.83 13.06 16.04
CA GLN A 96 20.48 14.43 16.42
C GLN A 96 19.08 14.84 15.94
N LYS A 97 18.48 14.12 14.99
CA LYS A 97 17.09 14.31 14.55
C LYS A 97 16.44 12.97 14.18
N PHE A 98 15.17 12.80 14.52
CA PHE A 98 14.38 11.62 14.13
C PHE A 98 13.29 11.99 13.12
N GLU A 99 13.19 11.24 12.03
CA GLU A 99 12.17 11.46 11.00
C GLU A 99 11.43 10.15 10.73
N TYR A 100 10.12 10.24 10.47
CA TYR A 100 9.30 9.11 10.07
C TYR A 100 8.25 9.57 9.05
N GLN A 101 7.79 8.66 8.21
CA GLN A 101 6.65 8.91 7.34
C GLN A 101 5.35 8.59 8.08
N GLU A 102 4.31 9.33 7.74
CA GLU A 102 2.92 9.08 8.10
C GLU A 102 2.55 7.57 8.05
N PRO A 103 2.27 6.93 9.21
CA PRO A 103 1.79 5.54 9.25
C PRO A 103 0.37 5.43 8.71
N ASP A 104 -0.02 4.25 8.22
CA ASP A 104 -1.37 3.99 7.70
C ASP A 104 -2.33 3.34 8.74
N GLU A 105 -1.89 3.19 10.00
CA GLU A 105 -2.73 2.73 11.12
C GLU A 105 -2.69 3.71 12.31
N PHE A 106 -3.86 4.01 12.88
CA PHE A 106 -4.04 4.92 14.02
C PHE A 106 -3.25 4.49 15.26
N ARG A 107 -3.25 3.18 15.58
CA ARG A 107 -2.44 2.64 16.70
C ARG A 107 -0.97 3.01 16.53
N LEU A 108 -0.39 2.75 15.36
CA LEU A 108 1.02 2.98 15.10
C LEU A 108 1.35 4.48 15.03
N ASP A 109 0.43 5.29 14.48
CA ASP A 109 0.54 6.75 14.52
C ASP A 109 0.60 7.28 15.96
N GLN A 110 -0.24 6.77 16.85
CA GLN A 110 -0.20 7.08 18.27
C GLN A 110 1.09 6.58 18.94
N ASP A 111 1.50 5.34 18.66
CA ASP A 111 2.73 4.75 19.20
C ASP A 111 3.97 5.58 18.83
N LEU A 112 4.08 6.06 17.58
CA LEU A 112 5.19 6.90 17.12
C LEU A 112 5.14 8.32 17.68
N ARG A 113 3.94 8.91 17.84
CA ARG A 113 3.77 10.21 18.52
C ARG A 113 4.20 10.13 19.98
N ASP A 114 3.84 9.07 20.67
CA ASP A 114 4.22 8.88 22.07
C ASP A 114 5.70 8.53 22.23
N PHE A 115 6.29 7.83 21.25
CA PHE A 115 7.74 7.69 21.16
C PHE A 115 8.43 9.06 21.01
N CYS A 116 7.96 9.91 20.10
CA CYS A 116 8.49 11.25 19.87
C CYS A 116 8.46 12.13 21.13
N LYS A 117 7.39 12.06 21.93
CA LYS A 117 7.31 12.74 23.24
C LYS A 117 8.36 12.23 24.25
N SER A 118 8.87 11.02 24.06
CA SER A 118 9.81 10.37 24.98
C SER A 118 11.29 10.60 24.67
N ILE A 119 11.61 11.32 23.59
CA ILE A 119 12.98 11.64 23.15
C ILE A 119 13.21 13.16 23.20
N HIS A 120 14.46 13.57 23.45
CA HIS A 120 14.83 14.99 23.62
C HIS A 120 15.51 15.58 22.38
N ILE A 121 15.37 14.93 21.22
CA ILE A 121 15.88 15.41 19.93
C ILE A 121 14.73 15.92 19.05
N PRO A 122 15.00 16.88 18.16
CA PRO A 122 14.04 17.27 17.13
C PRO A 122 13.50 16.07 16.37
N HIS A 123 12.21 16.11 16.06
CA HIS A 123 11.55 15.06 15.31
C HIS A 123 10.53 15.62 14.31
N GLU A 124 10.30 14.89 13.23
CA GLU A 124 9.40 15.31 12.15
C GLU A 124 8.65 14.12 11.55
N CYS A 125 7.35 14.29 11.36
CA CYS A 125 6.50 13.38 10.58
C CYS A 125 6.31 14.00 9.20
N VAL A 126 6.54 13.23 8.14
CA VAL A 126 6.36 13.68 6.75
C VAL A 126 5.35 12.82 6.01
N SER A 127 4.79 13.33 4.91
CA SER A 127 3.93 12.55 4.02
C SER A 127 4.65 11.31 3.49
N SER A 128 3.92 10.22 3.22
CA SER A 128 4.45 9.05 2.50
C SER A 128 4.46 9.21 0.97
N GLU A 129 3.99 10.37 0.47
CA GLU A 129 4.00 10.77 -0.95
C GLU A 129 3.33 9.75 -1.89
N HIS A 130 2.33 9.04 -1.37
CA HIS A 130 1.74 7.90 -2.07
C HIS A 130 0.26 8.10 -2.43
N PHE A 131 -0.52 8.74 -1.55
CA PHE A 131 -1.94 8.95 -1.75
C PHE A 131 -2.23 10.14 -2.67
N PHE A 132 -3.42 10.17 -3.28
CA PHE A 132 -3.86 11.33 -4.04
C PHE A 132 -4.31 12.48 -3.13
N THR A 133 -4.73 12.13 -1.91
CA THR A 133 -5.23 13.06 -0.90
C THR A 133 -4.30 13.20 0.28
N GLU A 134 -4.33 14.39 0.86
CA GLU A 134 -3.80 14.60 2.21
C GLU A 134 -4.71 13.89 3.24
N ARG A 135 -4.14 13.56 4.40
CA ARG A 135 -4.82 12.74 5.43
C ARG A 135 -6.16 13.32 5.89
N ASN A 136 -6.26 14.65 6.00
CA ASN A 136 -7.46 15.36 6.47
C ASN A 136 -8.39 15.83 5.34
N GLU A 137 -8.07 15.53 4.07
CA GLU A 137 -8.80 16.11 2.94
C GLU A 137 -10.26 15.66 2.88
N VAL A 138 -10.52 14.38 3.17
CA VAL A 138 -11.89 13.84 3.20
C VAL A 138 -12.70 14.47 4.32
N ASP A 139 -12.11 14.61 5.51
CA ASP A 139 -12.76 15.30 6.64
C ASP A 139 -13.12 16.74 6.27
N ASN A 140 -12.17 17.48 5.71
CA ASN A 140 -12.40 18.85 5.26
C ASN A 140 -13.50 18.95 4.19
N LEU A 141 -13.59 17.97 3.27
CA LEU A 141 -14.62 17.95 2.23
C LEU A 141 -16.03 17.74 2.80
N PHE A 142 -16.15 16.99 3.89
CA PHE A 142 -17.44 16.58 4.45
C PHE A 142 -17.78 17.21 5.82
N LYS A 143 -16.92 18.07 6.36
CA LYS A 143 -17.08 18.73 7.69
C LYS A 143 -18.49 19.28 7.96
N ASP A 144 -19.11 19.90 6.95
CA ASP A 144 -20.45 20.51 7.05
C ASP A 144 -21.55 19.68 6.37
N LYS A 145 -21.25 18.43 6.00
CA LYS A 145 -22.17 17.55 5.29
C LYS A 145 -22.77 16.53 6.25
N LYS A 146 -24.11 16.42 6.20
CA LYS A 146 -24.84 15.41 6.97
C LYS A 146 -24.55 13.96 6.52
N GLN A 147 -24.11 13.78 5.28
CA GLN A 147 -23.87 12.47 4.69
C GLN A 147 -22.54 12.47 3.93
N TRP A 148 -21.75 11.42 4.18
CA TRP A 148 -20.50 11.16 3.49
C TRP A 148 -20.77 10.14 2.40
N LEU A 149 -20.78 10.58 1.15
CA LEU A 149 -21.03 9.70 0.00
C LEU A 149 -19.75 9.55 -0.82
N MET A 150 -19.31 8.31 -1.05
CA MET A 150 -18.14 8.02 -1.89
C MET A 150 -18.28 8.66 -3.28
N GLU A 151 -19.48 8.67 -3.87
CA GLU A 151 -19.71 9.30 -5.17
C GLU A 151 -19.38 10.80 -5.17
N THR A 152 -19.76 11.54 -4.13
CA THR A 152 -19.43 12.97 -3.99
C THR A 152 -17.92 13.18 -3.97
N PHE A 153 -17.21 12.36 -3.18
CA PHE A 153 -15.76 12.39 -3.11
C PHE A 153 -15.11 12.02 -4.44
N TYR A 154 -15.57 10.96 -5.10
CA TYR A 154 -15.02 10.50 -6.37
C TYR A 154 -15.16 11.55 -7.49
N ARG A 155 -16.31 12.23 -7.58
CA ARG A 155 -16.49 13.36 -8.51
C ARG A 155 -15.51 14.50 -8.21
N HIS A 156 -15.30 14.82 -6.94
CA HIS A 156 -14.28 15.80 -6.52
C HIS A 156 -12.88 15.39 -6.97
N MET A 157 -12.47 14.13 -6.71
CA MET A 157 -11.16 13.59 -7.10
C MET A 157 -10.91 13.61 -8.60
N ARG A 158 -11.92 13.22 -9.39
CA ARG A 158 -11.82 13.26 -10.86
C ARG A 158 -11.63 14.67 -11.40
N LYS A 159 -12.36 15.65 -10.86
CA LYS A 159 -12.18 17.07 -11.22
C LYS A 159 -10.82 17.59 -10.80
N LYS A 160 -10.44 17.39 -9.53
CA LYS A 160 -9.18 17.88 -8.94
C LYS A 160 -7.95 17.37 -9.69
N HIS A 161 -7.96 16.10 -10.09
CA HIS A 161 -6.82 15.46 -10.76
C HIS A 161 -6.97 15.30 -12.27
N HIS A 162 -8.04 15.86 -12.85
CA HIS A 162 -8.34 15.78 -14.27
C HIS A 162 -8.32 14.34 -14.83
N ILE A 163 -8.92 13.40 -14.08
CA ILE A 163 -8.96 11.97 -14.44
C ILE A 163 -10.25 11.65 -15.20
N LEU A 164 -10.10 11.10 -16.41
CA LEU A 164 -11.16 10.83 -17.37
C LEU A 164 -12.02 12.08 -17.68
N MET A 165 -11.47 13.28 -17.54
CA MET A 165 -12.18 14.54 -17.80
C MET A 165 -11.89 15.00 -19.23
N SER A 166 -12.88 15.60 -19.88
CA SER A 166 -12.69 16.33 -21.14
C SER A 166 -12.04 17.70 -20.88
N ASP A 167 -11.52 18.32 -21.94
CA ASP A 167 -10.92 19.66 -21.88
C ASP A 167 -11.93 20.72 -21.40
N GLN A 168 -13.23 20.50 -21.63
CA GLN A 168 -14.32 21.36 -21.17
C GLN A 168 -14.69 21.14 -19.69
N GLY A 169 -14.02 20.22 -18.98
CA GLY A 169 -14.29 19.94 -17.57
C GLY A 169 -15.46 18.98 -17.31
N GLU A 170 -16.01 18.36 -18.37
CA GLU A 170 -17.08 17.36 -18.28
C GLU A 170 -16.52 15.94 -18.21
N PRO A 171 -17.18 14.98 -17.54
CA PRO A 171 -16.71 13.60 -17.50
C PRO A 171 -16.77 12.97 -18.89
N MET A 172 -15.68 12.31 -19.30
CA MET A 172 -15.65 11.51 -20.54
C MET A 172 -16.75 10.44 -20.51
N GLY A 173 -17.43 10.25 -21.65
CA GLY A 173 -18.59 9.36 -21.76
C GLY A 173 -19.89 9.94 -21.16
N SER A 174 -19.90 11.24 -20.80
CA SER A 174 -21.06 11.99 -20.33
C SER A 174 -21.72 11.46 -19.04
N LYS A 175 -21.04 10.55 -18.33
CA LYS A 175 -21.48 10.00 -17.05
C LYS A 175 -20.31 9.95 -16.07
N TRP A 176 -20.62 10.11 -14.78
CA TRP A 176 -19.63 10.00 -13.72
C TRP A 176 -19.30 8.55 -13.38
N ASN A 177 -20.26 7.63 -13.56
CA ASN A 177 -20.19 6.25 -13.11
C ASN A 177 -20.89 5.32 -14.12
N PHE A 178 -20.27 4.20 -14.44
CA PHE A 178 -20.76 3.14 -15.33
C PHE A 178 -20.98 1.79 -14.61
N ASP A 179 -21.17 1.79 -13.28
CA ASP A 179 -21.31 0.58 -12.45
C ASP A 179 -22.38 -0.41 -12.94
N HIS A 180 -23.49 0.10 -13.50
CA HIS A 180 -24.55 -0.75 -14.04
C HIS A 180 -24.10 -1.61 -15.23
N ASP A 181 -23.07 -1.19 -15.95
CA ASP A 181 -22.55 -1.89 -17.12
C ASP A 181 -21.55 -3.01 -16.74
N ASN A 182 -21.15 -3.10 -15.45
CA ASN A 182 -20.09 -3.98 -14.95
C ASN A 182 -20.59 -5.28 -14.28
N ARG A 183 -21.79 -5.76 -14.67
CA ARG A 183 -22.50 -6.85 -13.96
C ARG A 183 -22.84 -8.04 -14.85
N LYS A 184 -22.03 -8.31 -15.89
CA LYS A 184 -22.31 -9.43 -16.79
C LYS A 184 -21.97 -10.75 -16.09
N PRO A 185 -22.81 -11.79 -16.23
CA PRO A 185 -22.46 -13.13 -15.76
C PRO A 185 -21.31 -13.70 -16.61
N TRP A 186 -20.32 -14.32 -15.96
CA TRP A 186 -19.26 -15.06 -16.66
C TRP A 186 -19.68 -16.51 -16.86
N LYS A 187 -19.55 -17.02 -18.09
CA LYS A 187 -20.00 -18.38 -18.50
C LYS A 187 -18.84 -19.31 -18.88
N GLY A 188 -17.63 -19.01 -18.40
CA GLY A 188 -16.41 -19.75 -18.75
C GLY A 188 -15.65 -19.18 -19.95
N GLU A 189 -16.20 -18.17 -20.63
CA GLU A 189 -15.54 -17.47 -21.73
C GLU A 189 -15.54 -15.95 -21.49
N PRO A 190 -14.43 -15.23 -21.77
CA PRO A 190 -13.14 -15.79 -22.16
C PRO A 190 -12.53 -16.61 -21.03
N LYS A 191 -11.64 -17.56 -21.36
CA LYS A 191 -10.87 -18.28 -20.34
C LYS A 191 -10.08 -17.30 -19.48
N THR A 192 -9.99 -17.62 -18.19
CA THR A 192 -9.05 -16.93 -17.31
C THR A 192 -7.61 -17.22 -17.75
N LEU A 193 -6.71 -16.33 -17.36
CA LEU A 193 -5.30 -16.46 -17.67
C LEU A 193 -4.58 -17.15 -16.51
N ASN A 194 -3.62 -18.00 -16.86
CA ASN A 194 -2.75 -18.66 -15.88
C ASN A 194 -1.99 -17.61 -15.05
N ASP A 195 -1.57 -17.99 -13.83
CA ASP A 195 -0.68 -17.14 -13.05
C ASP A 195 0.71 -17.09 -13.69
N HIS A 196 1.08 -15.91 -14.20
CA HIS A 196 2.42 -15.67 -14.77
C HIS A 196 3.33 -14.91 -13.81
N ARG A 197 2.93 -14.72 -12.55
CA ARG A 197 3.80 -14.09 -11.55
C ARG A 197 5.03 -14.95 -11.32
N HIS A 198 6.14 -14.26 -11.06
CA HIS A 198 7.38 -14.92 -10.70
C HIS A 198 7.21 -15.56 -9.32
N VAL A 199 7.86 -16.70 -9.13
CA VAL A 199 7.80 -17.51 -7.91
C VAL A 199 9.16 -17.44 -7.23
N HIS A 200 9.13 -17.25 -5.92
CA HIS A 200 10.29 -17.15 -5.05
C HIS A 200 10.29 -18.27 -4.01
N ASP A 201 11.47 -18.63 -3.52
CA ASP A 201 11.61 -19.46 -2.32
C ASP A 201 11.99 -18.58 -1.13
N HIS A 202 11.12 -18.59 -0.13
CA HIS A 202 11.23 -17.87 1.14
C HIS A 202 11.15 -18.81 2.35
N SER A 203 11.49 -20.08 2.16
CA SER A 203 11.54 -21.08 3.23
C SER A 203 12.45 -20.64 4.38
N GLU A 204 13.57 -19.97 4.09
CA GLU A 204 14.46 -19.41 5.12
C GLU A 204 13.80 -18.30 5.94
N ILE A 205 13.08 -17.37 5.29
CA ILE A 205 12.33 -16.32 5.98
C ILE A 205 11.26 -16.96 6.88
N TRP A 206 10.57 -17.99 6.38
CA TRP A 206 9.57 -18.69 7.15
C TRP A 206 10.15 -19.42 8.36
N ASN A 207 11.32 -20.07 8.22
CA ASN A 207 12.03 -20.67 9.34
C ASN A 207 12.41 -19.63 10.41
N GLU A 208 12.96 -18.47 10.01
CA GLU A 208 13.30 -17.39 10.95
C GLU A 208 12.04 -16.87 11.70
N ILE A 209 10.88 -16.79 11.03
CA ILE A 209 9.60 -16.40 11.64
C ILE A 209 9.14 -17.41 12.70
N ILE A 210 9.21 -18.72 12.38
CA ILE A 210 8.84 -19.80 13.30
C ILE A 210 9.77 -19.84 14.51
N GLU A 211 11.09 -19.79 14.29
CA GLU A 211 12.09 -19.79 15.36
C GLU A 211 11.92 -18.59 16.29
N SER A 212 11.51 -17.45 15.72
CA SER A 212 11.17 -16.25 16.47
C SER A 212 9.84 -16.35 17.22
N LYS A 213 9.08 -17.45 17.11
CA LYS A 213 7.79 -17.68 17.77
C LYS A 213 6.72 -16.64 17.40
N VAL A 214 6.75 -16.15 16.16
CA VAL A 214 5.69 -15.30 15.62
C VAL A 214 4.46 -16.17 15.32
N LYS A 215 3.28 -15.74 15.75
CA LYS A 215 2.03 -16.48 15.51
C LYS A 215 1.45 -16.10 14.16
N SER A 216 0.95 -17.07 13.41
CA SER A 216 0.23 -16.85 12.16
C SER A 216 -0.83 -17.93 11.89
N PHE A 217 -1.67 -17.70 10.90
CA PHE A 217 -2.62 -18.69 10.38
C PHE A 217 -2.46 -18.91 8.88
N GLY A 218 -3.06 -19.98 8.35
CA GLY A 218 -3.05 -20.33 6.93
C GLY A 218 -1.73 -20.94 6.45
N HIS A 219 -1.73 -21.42 5.21
CA HIS A 219 -0.55 -22.03 4.60
C HIS A 219 0.45 -20.96 4.16
N ASP A 220 1.73 -21.15 4.49
CA ASP A 220 2.82 -20.23 4.19
C ASP A 220 3.15 -20.15 2.70
N HIS A 221 3.11 -21.30 2.00
CA HIS A 221 3.56 -21.44 0.61
C HIS A 221 4.95 -20.83 0.35
N ALA A 222 5.85 -20.91 1.34
CA ALA A 222 7.12 -20.21 1.31
C ALA A 222 8.03 -20.68 0.16
N HIS A 223 7.98 -21.96 -0.21
CA HIS A 223 8.76 -22.54 -1.31
C HIS A 223 8.26 -22.15 -2.72
N GLU A 224 7.00 -21.67 -2.83
CA GLU A 224 6.36 -21.29 -4.10
C GLU A 224 5.64 -19.93 -3.96
N PHE A 225 6.41 -18.91 -3.57
CA PHE A 225 5.86 -17.63 -3.17
C PHE A 225 5.69 -16.66 -4.36
N SER A 226 4.44 -16.29 -4.67
CA SER A 226 4.10 -15.54 -5.90
C SER A 226 3.80 -14.04 -5.71
N TRP A 227 3.99 -13.48 -4.51
CA TRP A 227 3.79 -12.05 -4.28
C TRP A 227 5.01 -11.24 -4.74
N PRO A 228 4.82 -10.03 -5.31
CA PRO A 228 5.93 -9.23 -5.80
C PRO A 228 6.81 -8.75 -4.64
N LEU A 229 8.12 -8.80 -4.81
CA LEU A 229 9.07 -8.36 -3.77
C LEU A 229 9.47 -6.90 -3.89
N ASN A 230 9.28 -6.31 -5.07
CA ASN A 230 9.77 -4.99 -5.38
C ASN A 230 8.98 -4.32 -6.50
N ARG A 231 9.31 -3.05 -6.72
CA ARG A 231 8.71 -2.21 -7.75
C ARG A 231 8.83 -2.81 -9.16
N LYS A 232 9.94 -3.44 -9.51
CA LYS A 232 10.14 -4.04 -10.85
C LYS A 232 9.14 -5.16 -11.10
N GLU A 233 8.95 -6.05 -10.14
CA GLU A 233 7.98 -7.14 -10.23
C GLU A 233 6.54 -6.62 -10.24
N ALA A 234 6.23 -5.66 -9.38
CA ALA A 234 4.92 -5.06 -9.34
C ALA A 234 4.55 -4.34 -10.65
N LEU A 235 5.50 -3.66 -11.30
CA LEU A 235 5.31 -3.05 -12.61
C LEU A 235 5.10 -4.08 -13.72
N LYS A 236 5.79 -5.23 -13.68
CA LYS A 236 5.52 -6.34 -14.60
C LYS A 236 4.10 -6.86 -14.45
N GLN A 237 3.64 -7.04 -13.20
CA GLN A 237 2.28 -7.47 -12.90
C GLN A 237 1.24 -6.45 -13.42
N LEU A 238 1.45 -5.16 -13.17
CA LEU A 238 0.57 -4.10 -13.69
C LEU A 238 0.54 -4.08 -15.22
N THR A 239 1.70 -4.20 -15.86
CA THR A 239 1.81 -4.21 -17.33
C THR A 239 1.06 -5.40 -17.92
N TYR A 240 1.21 -6.59 -17.32
CA TYR A 240 0.49 -7.78 -17.73
C TYR A 240 -1.03 -7.60 -17.58
N PHE A 241 -1.48 -7.09 -16.43
CA PHE A 241 -2.89 -6.80 -16.18
C PHE A 241 -3.47 -5.85 -17.24
N ILE A 242 -2.83 -4.70 -17.48
CA ILE A 242 -3.31 -3.69 -18.44
C ILE A 242 -3.39 -4.27 -19.86
N LYS A 243 -2.42 -5.09 -20.24
CA LYS A 243 -2.33 -5.63 -21.60
C LYS A 243 -3.30 -6.78 -21.87
N HIS A 244 -3.55 -7.63 -20.87
CA HIS A 244 -4.20 -8.92 -21.09
C HIS A 244 -5.50 -9.14 -20.31
N VAL A 245 -5.66 -8.51 -19.15
CA VAL A 245 -6.76 -8.80 -18.22
C VAL A 245 -7.76 -7.65 -18.15
N LEU A 246 -7.27 -6.40 -18.15
CA LEU A 246 -8.06 -5.19 -17.90
C LEU A 246 -9.29 -5.09 -18.80
N ILE A 247 -9.20 -5.50 -20.07
CA ILE A 247 -10.32 -5.48 -21.03
C ILE A 247 -11.56 -6.26 -20.54
N HIS A 248 -11.37 -7.23 -19.66
CA HIS A 248 -12.43 -8.07 -19.09
C HIS A 248 -12.85 -7.65 -17.68
N PHE A 249 -12.14 -6.69 -17.06
CA PHE A 249 -12.38 -6.29 -15.67
C PHE A 249 -13.80 -5.77 -15.46
N GLY A 250 -14.25 -4.82 -16.28
CA GLY A 250 -15.56 -4.19 -16.09
C GLY A 250 -16.69 -5.21 -16.22
N ASP A 251 -16.71 -5.95 -17.32
CA ASP A 251 -17.77 -6.92 -17.62
C ASP A 251 -17.99 -7.95 -16.50
N TYR A 252 -16.90 -8.43 -15.88
CA TYR A 252 -16.94 -9.54 -14.93
C TYR A 252 -16.54 -9.14 -13.51
N GLN A 253 -16.66 -7.86 -13.16
CA GLN A 253 -16.22 -7.32 -11.88
C GLN A 253 -16.84 -8.03 -10.67
N ASP A 254 -18.12 -8.40 -10.79
CA ASP A 254 -18.90 -9.06 -9.74
C ASP A 254 -19.02 -10.58 -9.92
N ALA A 255 -18.40 -11.14 -10.97
CA ALA A 255 -18.52 -12.57 -11.26
C ALA A 255 -17.65 -13.40 -10.30
N MET A 256 -18.21 -14.48 -9.77
CA MET A 256 -17.50 -15.47 -8.95
C MET A 256 -17.61 -16.86 -9.58
N HIS A 257 -16.55 -17.66 -9.47
CA HIS A 257 -16.54 -19.03 -9.95
C HIS A 257 -15.74 -19.93 -9.00
N LYS A 258 -16.21 -21.17 -8.81
CA LYS A 258 -15.64 -22.12 -7.84
C LYS A 258 -14.19 -22.52 -8.14
N ASP A 259 -13.83 -22.57 -9.42
CA ASP A 259 -12.52 -23.04 -9.88
C ASP A 259 -11.56 -21.88 -10.21
N GLU A 260 -12.05 -20.64 -10.20
CA GLU A 260 -11.28 -19.47 -10.62
C GLU A 260 -11.11 -18.47 -9.48
N THR A 261 -9.97 -18.54 -8.81
CA THR A 261 -9.69 -17.74 -7.60
C THR A 261 -9.38 -16.26 -7.88
N ARG A 262 -9.22 -15.87 -9.14
CA ARG A 262 -8.68 -14.56 -9.54
C ARG A 262 -9.54 -13.80 -10.53
N MET A 263 -10.35 -14.52 -11.32
CA MET A 263 -11.16 -13.95 -12.39
C MET A 263 -10.33 -12.94 -13.21
N PHE A 264 -10.85 -11.73 -13.41
CA PHE A 264 -10.20 -10.66 -14.18
C PHE A 264 -9.72 -9.50 -13.29
N HIS A 265 -9.24 -9.81 -12.08
CA HIS A 265 -8.70 -8.82 -11.16
C HIS A 265 -7.20 -8.58 -11.36
N SER A 266 -6.75 -7.38 -11.00
CA SER A 266 -5.35 -6.96 -11.15
C SER A 266 -4.39 -7.61 -10.16
N LEU A 267 -4.89 -8.03 -8.98
CA LEU A 267 -4.11 -8.59 -7.88
C LEU A 267 -2.96 -7.68 -7.39
N ILE A 268 -3.03 -6.36 -7.64
CA ILE A 268 -1.97 -5.40 -7.30
C ILE A 268 -2.15 -4.74 -5.92
N SER A 269 -3.16 -5.14 -5.14
CA SER A 269 -3.48 -4.51 -3.85
C SER A 269 -2.31 -4.57 -2.87
N PHE A 270 -1.58 -5.69 -2.82
CA PHE A 270 -0.37 -5.82 -2.02
C PHE A 270 0.71 -4.79 -2.43
N ALA A 271 0.98 -4.65 -3.72
CA ALA A 271 1.97 -3.70 -4.24
C ALA A 271 1.56 -2.23 -4.05
N LEU A 272 0.26 -1.92 -4.14
CA LEU A 272 -0.27 -0.60 -3.81
C LEU A 272 -0.10 -0.31 -2.31
N ASN A 273 -0.48 -1.25 -1.44
CA ASN A 273 -0.51 -1.03 -0.01
C ASN A 273 0.88 -1.08 0.65
N THR A 274 1.88 -1.69 0.00
CA THR A 274 3.30 -1.59 0.37
C THR A 274 4.04 -0.46 -0.34
N LYS A 275 3.31 0.35 -1.12
CA LYS A 275 3.81 1.52 -1.86
C LYS A 275 4.87 1.21 -2.93
N MET A 276 4.99 -0.05 -3.34
CA MET A 276 5.80 -0.46 -4.50
C MET A 276 5.25 0.11 -5.82
N LEU A 277 3.92 0.22 -5.91
CA LEU A 277 3.21 0.89 -7.01
C LEU A 277 2.52 2.15 -6.52
N SER A 278 2.67 3.26 -7.24
CA SER A 278 1.89 4.47 -7.01
C SER A 278 0.44 4.28 -7.52
N PRO A 279 -0.57 4.77 -6.80
CA PRO A 279 -1.94 4.82 -7.31
C PRO A 279 -2.03 5.69 -8.57
N ARG A 280 -1.23 6.76 -8.65
CA ARG A 280 -1.21 7.68 -9.78
C ARG A 280 -0.72 7.03 -11.06
N GLU A 281 0.37 6.25 -11.01
CA GLU A 281 0.86 5.54 -12.20
C GLU A 281 -0.14 4.49 -12.69
N VAL A 282 -0.83 3.81 -11.78
CA VAL A 282 -1.82 2.78 -12.12
C VAL A 282 -3.01 3.43 -12.83
N VAL A 283 -3.56 4.50 -12.25
CA VAL A 283 -4.70 5.24 -12.80
C VAL A 283 -4.38 5.84 -14.17
N LEU A 284 -3.21 6.48 -14.30
CA LEU A 284 -2.79 7.07 -15.58
C LEU A 284 -2.53 6.01 -16.65
N SER A 285 -2.03 4.82 -16.28
CA SER A 285 -1.82 3.73 -17.23
C SER A 285 -3.14 3.14 -17.73
N VAL A 286 -4.15 3.03 -16.87
CA VAL A 286 -5.52 2.61 -17.26
C VAL A 286 -6.19 3.67 -18.13
N GLN A 287 -6.11 4.95 -17.75
CA GLN A 287 -6.61 6.05 -18.57
C GLN A 287 -5.96 6.07 -19.95
N LYS A 288 -4.64 5.86 -20.04
CA LYS A 288 -3.92 5.76 -21.31
C LYS A 288 -4.44 4.60 -22.17
N SER A 289 -4.75 3.45 -21.57
CA SER A 289 -5.34 2.31 -22.29
C SER A 289 -6.68 2.66 -22.92
N TYR A 290 -7.53 3.40 -22.20
CA TYR A 290 -8.79 3.93 -22.73
C TYR A 290 -8.59 4.95 -23.85
N LEU A 291 -7.70 5.93 -23.67
CA LEU A 291 -7.43 6.96 -24.69
C LEU A 291 -6.89 6.35 -25.99
N ASN A 292 -6.16 5.24 -25.89
CA ASN A 292 -5.68 4.45 -27.03
C ASN A 292 -6.73 3.46 -27.57
N GLN A 293 -7.98 3.53 -27.11
CA GLN A 293 -9.10 2.69 -27.56
C GLN A 293 -8.92 1.18 -27.33
N HIS A 294 -8.04 0.78 -26.41
CA HIS A 294 -7.84 -0.64 -26.09
C HIS A 294 -8.92 -1.23 -25.17
N ILE A 295 -9.60 -0.36 -24.41
CA ILE A 295 -10.66 -0.75 -23.48
C ILE A 295 -11.82 0.25 -23.57
N PRO A 296 -13.05 -0.21 -23.29
CA PRO A 296 -14.21 0.67 -23.20
C PRO A 296 -14.22 1.52 -21.94
N ILE A 297 -14.97 2.63 -21.96
CA ILE A 297 -15.01 3.59 -20.85
C ILE A 297 -15.51 2.98 -19.54
N HIS A 298 -16.50 2.08 -19.57
CA HIS A 298 -17.06 1.49 -18.35
C HIS A 298 -16.02 0.65 -17.58
N THR A 299 -15.15 -0.03 -18.32
CA THR A 299 -14.02 -0.78 -17.77
C THR A 299 -12.96 0.15 -17.18
N ALA A 300 -12.58 1.21 -17.90
CA ALA A 300 -11.57 2.16 -17.43
C ALA A 300 -12.06 2.93 -16.18
N GLU A 301 -13.27 3.47 -16.24
CA GLU A 301 -13.92 4.20 -15.15
C GLU A 301 -14.14 3.28 -13.94
N GLY A 302 -14.68 2.09 -14.15
CA GLY A 302 -14.94 1.13 -13.08
C GLY A 302 -13.68 0.77 -12.30
N PHE A 303 -12.56 0.53 -13.00
CA PHE A 303 -11.28 0.22 -12.35
C PHE A 303 -10.69 1.44 -11.63
N ILE A 304 -10.66 2.60 -12.29
CA ILE A 304 -10.13 3.85 -11.71
C ILE A 304 -10.93 4.25 -10.46
N ARG A 305 -12.25 4.06 -10.45
CA ARG A 305 -13.14 4.32 -9.30
C ARG A 305 -12.77 3.50 -8.07
N GLN A 306 -12.27 2.28 -8.23
CA GLN A 306 -11.81 1.48 -7.08
C GLN A 306 -10.58 2.10 -6.41
N ILE A 307 -9.75 2.81 -7.18
CA ILE A 307 -8.49 3.39 -6.71
C ILE A 307 -8.69 4.82 -6.23
N ILE A 308 -9.01 5.77 -7.12
CA ILE A 308 -9.13 7.19 -6.70
C ILE A 308 -10.45 7.52 -6.00
N GLY A 309 -11.43 6.61 -6.08
CA GLY A 309 -12.69 6.69 -5.35
C GLY A 309 -12.58 5.91 -4.04
N TRP A 310 -12.86 4.61 -4.08
CA TRP A 310 -12.99 3.78 -2.86
C TRP A 310 -11.75 3.75 -1.99
N ARG A 311 -10.56 3.45 -2.53
CA ARG A 311 -9.34 3.34 -1.71
C ARG A 311 -8.98 4.66 -1.02
N GLU A 312 -9.02 5.78 -1.74
CA GLU A 312 -8.73 7.10 -1.16
C GLU A 312 -9.84 7.55 -0.18
N TYR A 313 -11.10 7.25 -0.48
CA TYR A 313 -12.24 7.56 0.39
C TYR A 313 -12.17 6.80 1.71
N ILE A 314 -11.93 5.49 1.68
CA ILE A 314 -11.83 4.64 2.88
C ILE A 314 -10.67 5.09 3.76
N ARG A 315 -9.52 5.45 3.19
CA ARG A 315 -8.41 6.02 3.97
C ARG A 315 -8.82 7.30 4.69
N GLY A 316 -9.43 8.25 3.98
CA GLY A 316 -9.82 9.51 4.60
C GLY A 316 -10.95 9.34 5.62
N TYR A 317 -11.92 8.45 5.36
CA TYR A 317 -12.96 8.08 6.31
C TYR A 317 -12.37 7.49 7.58
N TYR A 318 -11.43 6.54 7.45
CA TYR A 318 -10.69 5.95 8.56
C TYR A 318 -10.03 7.01 9.44
N TRP A 319 -9.25 7.92 8.85
CA TRP A 319 -8.56 8.95 9.62
C TRP A 319 -9.48 9.99 10.26
N ALA A 320 -10.63 10.27 9.65
CA ALA A 320 -11.60 11.20 10.19
C ALA A 320 -12.39 10.64 11.38
N HIS A 321 -12.65 9.32 11.39
CA HIS A 321 -13.53 8.70 12.39
C HIS A 321 -12.77 7.93 13.48
N MET A 322 -11.49 7.61 13.28
CA MET A 322 -10.67 7.06 14.36
C MET A 322 -10.43 8.10 15.48
N PRO A 323 -10.42 7.69 16.75
CA PRO A 323 -10.49 6.29 17.21
C PRO A 323 -11.91 5.72 17.34
N ALA A 324 -12.96 6.55 17.31
CA ALA A 324 -14.33 6.13 17.59
C ALA A 324 -14.83 5.00 16.66
N LEU A 325 -14.37 4.99 15.41
CA LEU A 325 -14.71 3.96 14.42
C LEU A 325 -14.43 2.52 14.90
N GLN A 326 -13.43 2.31 15.76
CA GLN A 326 -13.09 0.99 16.26
C GLN A 326 -14.20 0.38 17.13
N ASP A 327 -14.94 1.23 17.84
CA ASP A 327 -15.97 0.82 18.79
C ASP A 327 -17.39 1.00 18.22
N GLU A 328 -17.51 1.35 16.93
CA GLU A 328 -18.81 1.53 16.28
C GLU A 328 -19.56 0.20 16.20
N ASN A 329 -20.74 0.21 16.80
CA ASN A 329 -21.61 -0.95 16.80
C ASN A 329 -23.08 -0.53 16.67
N TYR A 330 -23.46 -0.09 15.46
CA TYR A 330 -24.79 0.44 15.17
C TYR A 330 -25.94 -0.49 15.62
N PHE A 331 -25.71 -1.81 15.61
CA PHE A 331 -26.71 -2.81 15.94
C PHE A 331 -26.68 -3.33 17.40
N ASN A 332 -25.79 -2.80 18.26
CA ASN A 332 -25.42 -3.37 19.57
C ASN A 332 -24.88 -4.81 19.48
#